data_AF-A0A2J6JCF4-F1
#
_entry.id   AF-A0A2J6JCF4-F1
#
_cell.length_a   1.000
_cell.length_b   1.000
_cell.length_c   1.000
_cell.angle_alpha   90.00
_cell.angle_beta   90.00
_cell.angle_gamma   90.00
#
_symmetry.space_group_name_H-M   'P 1'
#
loop_
_entity.id
_entity.type
_entity.pdbx_description
1 polymer ?
#
loop_
_entity_poly.entity_id
_entity_poly.type
_entity_poly.pdbx_seq_one_letter_code
_entity_poly.pdbx_strand_id
1 'polypeptide(L)'
;MDLRGTVDEVVANGASADSGWDLRDDHGLRDLPYLVGTAKSDAEVTVTVEQSHDGQAIDFSETVSDVPGADILAAGGRGGFRFARVAPYVRLTFANASGGDAVVFGKIYGSD
;
A
#
# COMPACT_ATOMS: atom_id res chain seq x y z
N MET A 1 -7.93 13.85 -8.02
CA MET A 1 -7.08 12.69 -7.70
C MET A 1 -5.96 13.27 -6.88
N ASP A 2 -6.10 13.13 -5.59
CA ASP A 2 -5.27 13.78 -4.58
C ASP A 2 -4.37 12.72 -3.96
N LEU A 3 -3.12 13.09 -3.72
CA LEU A 3 -2.14 12.24 -3.06
C LEU A 3 -2.48 12.18 -1.57
N ARG A 4 -2.81 11.00 -1.07
CA ARG A 4 -3.37 10.78 0.27
C ARG A 4 -2.40 10.11 1.23
N GLY A 5 -1.50 9.27 0.71
CA GLY A 5 -0.43 8.66 1.50
C GLY A 5 0.81 8.43 0.64
N THR A 6 1.99 8.66 1.21
CA THR A 6 3.27 8.37 0.56
C THR A 6 4.20 7.63 1.51
N VAL A 7 4.86 6.61 1.00
CA VAL A 7 6.05 6.00 1.62
C VAL A 7 7.19 6.20 0.63
N ASP A 8 8.30 6.78 1.05
CA ASP A 8 9.50 6.95 0.24
C ASP A 8 10.71 6.79 1.16
N GLU A 9 11.11 5.55 1.37
CA GLU A 9 12.16 5.22 2.34
C GLU A 9 12.89 3.91 2.04
N VAL A 10 13.97 3.68 2.78
CA VAL A 10 14.72 2.43 2.76
C VAL A 10 14.24 1.56 3.91
N VAL A 11 13.62 0.43 3.58
CA VAL A 11 13.16 -0.58 4.54
C VAL A 11 14.24 -1.64 4.70
N ALA A 12 14.91 -1.62 5.85
CA ALA A 12 15.91 -2.63 6.18
C ALA A 12 15.33 -4.05 6.21
N ASN A 13 16.17 -5.06 6.05
CA ASN A 13 15.74 -6.46 6.17
C ASN A 13 15.10 -6.73 7.55
N GLY A 14 13.90 -7.28 7.55
CA GLY A 14 13.10 -7.56 8.75
C GLY A 14 12.35 -6.34 9.29
N ALA A 15 12.42 -5.18 8.61
CA ALA A 15 11.70 -3.98 8.97
C ALA A 15 10.43 -3.79 8.14
N SER A 16 9.60 -2.85 8.57
CA SER A 16 8.43 -2.38 7.85
C SER A 16 8.31 -0.87 7.89
N ALA A 17 7.66 -0.32 6.87
CA ALA A 17 7.38 1.08 6.67
C ALA A 17 5.89 1.27 6.40
N ASP A 18 5.28 2.36 6.90
CA ASP A 18 3.89 2.67 6.62
C ASP A 18 3.64 4.16 6.36
N SER A 19 2.63 4.45 5.55
CA SER A 19 2.27 5.83 5.17
C SER A 19 1.62 6.64 6.30
N GLY A 20 1.31 6.02 7.44
CA GLY A 20 0.31 6.52 8.39
C GLY A 20 -1.12 6.36 7.86
N TRP A 21 -2.09 6.48 8.79
CA TRP A 21 -3.51 6.50 8.46
C TRP A 21 -3.91 7.83 7.82
N ASP A 22 -4.53 7.75 6.65
CA ASP A 22 -5.17 8.88 5.99
C ASP A 22 -6.69 8.70 5.95
N LEU A 23 -7.43 9.75 6.30
CA LEU A 23 -8.89 9.76 6.28
C LEU A 23 -9.39 10.05 4.87
N ARG A 24 -10.27 9.17 4.37
CA ARG A 24 -10.97 9.35 3.10
C ARG A 24 -12.45 9.58 3.33
N ASP A 25 -13.00 10.48 2.55
CA ASP A 25 -14.41 10.83 2.58
C ASP A 25 -15.25 9.77 1.85
N ASP A 26 -15.52 8.61 2.48
CA ASP A 26 -16.49 7.58 2.05
C ASP A 26 -16.44 7.05 0.58
N HIS A 27 -15.44 7.45 -0.20
CA HIS A 27 -15.29 7.00 -1.58
C HIS A 27 -14.76 5.56 -1.64
N GLY A 28 -15.55 4.69 -2.27
CA GLY A 28 -15.23 3.28 -2.40
C GLY A 28 -13.96 3.03 -3.21
N LEU A 29 -12.96 2.39 -2.59
CA LEU A 29 -11.73 1.92 -3.23
C LEU A 29 -11.91 1.09 -4.50
N ARG A 30 -13.10 0.49 -4.70
CA ARG A 30 -13.42 -0.34 -5.86
C ARG A 30 -13.27 0.42 -7.19
N ASP A 31 -13.33 1.75 -7.14
CA ASP A 31 -13.31 2.63 -8.31
C ASP A 31 -11.98 3.41 -8.45
N LEU A 32 -10.98 3.15 -7.59
CA LEU A 32 -9.71 3.87 -7.56
C LEU A 32 -8.60 3.08 -8.28
N PRO A 33 -8.10 3.55 -9.44
CA PRO A 33 -7.24 2.76 -10.31
C PRO A 33 -5.77 2.58 -9.84
N TYR A 34 -5.29 3.23 -8.78
CA TYR A 34 -3.85 3.28 -8.53
C TYR A 34 -3.49 3.20 -7.04
N LEU A 35 -3.03 2.02 -6.61
CA LEU A 35 -1.97 1.97 -5.62
C LEU A 35 -0.66 1.82 -6.40
N VAL A 36 0.31 2.69 -6.18
CA VAL A 36 1.62 2.57 -6.81
C VAL A 36 2.60 2.25 -5.71
N GLY A 37 2.75 0.96 -5.40
CA GLY A 37 3.89 0.47 -4.63
C GLY A 37 4.94 -0.03 -5.60
N THR A 38 5.90 0.81 -5.98
CA THR A 38 7.12 0.39 -6.68
C THR A 38 8.22 0.22 -5.65
N ALA A 39 8.72 -0.99 -5.47
CA ALA A 39 9.76 -1.23 -4.49
C ALA A 39 11.14 -1.16 -5.14
N LYS A 40 11.70 0.00 -5.53
CA LYS A 40 13.03 0.08 -6.20
C LYS A 40 14.19 -0.63 -5.44
N SER A 41 14.25 -1.94 -5.54
CA SER A 41 14.95 -2.84 -4.63
C SER A 41 15.33 -4.10 -5.38
N ASP A 42 16.53 -4.63 -5.09
CA ASP A 42 16.92 -5.97 -5.53
C ASP A 42 16.28 -7.07 -4.66
N ALA A 43 15.67 -6.69 -3.53
CA ALA A 43 14.91 -7.54 -2.62
C ALA A 43 13.41 -7.47 -2.91
N GLU A 44 12.75 -8.62 -2.82
CA GLU A 44 11.30 -8.75 -2.88
C GLU A 44 10.67 -8.22 -1.60
N VAL A 45 9.58 -7.46 -1.74
CA VAL A 45 8.83 -6.91 -0.61
C VAL A 45 7.40 -7.43 -0.59
N THR A 46 6.79 -7.39 0.58
CA THR A 46 5.36 -7.54 0.76
C THR A 46 4.72 -6.16 0.88
N VAL A 47 3.66 -5.93 0.11
CA VAL A 47 2.90 -4.68 0.13
C VAL A 47 1.50 -4.98 0.66
N THR A 48 1.09 -4.27 1.71
CA THR A 48 -0.24 -4.39 2.31
C THR A 48 -0.95 -3.06 2.26
N VAL A 49 -2.21 -3.07 1.82
CA VAL A 49 -3.13 -1.95 2.04
C VAL A 49 -4.06 -2.31 3.18
N GLU A 50 -4.11 -1.45 4.17
CA GLU A 50 -4.94 -1.63 5.36
C GLU A 50 -5.99 -0.54 5.42
N GLN A 51 -7.15 -0.89 5.94
CA GLN A 51 -8.30 -0.02 6.09
C GLN A 51 -8.83 -0.07 7.52
N SER A 52 -9.34 1.06 7.99
CA SER A 52 -9.87 1.22 9.34
C SER A 52 -11.10 2.14 9.34
N HIS A 53 -12.04 1.88 10.24
CA HIS A 53 -13.18 2.75 10.51
C HIS A 53 -12.85 3.88 11.50
N ASP A 54 -11.81 3.72 12.31
CA ASP A 54 -11.47 4.65 13.41
C ASP A 54 -10.04 5.21 13.34
N GLY A 55 -9.23 4.77 12.38
CA GLY A 55 -7.84 5.15 12.23
C GLY A 55 -6.94 4.54 13.31
N GLN A 56 -7.38 3.46 13.95
CA GLN A 56 -6.63 2.75 15.00
C GLN A 56 -6.58 1.25 14.67
N ALA A 57 -7.74 0.61 14.53
CA ALA A 57 -7.85 -0.83 14.32
C ALA A 57 -7.92 -1.18 12.83
N ILE A 58 -7.21 -2.25 12.42
CA ILE A 58 -7.32 -2.77 11.05
C ILE A 58 -8.64 -3.56 10.94
N ASP A 59 -9.58 -3.05 10.15
CA ASP A 59 -10.83 -3.72 9.84
C ASP A 59 -10.70 -4.62 8.61
N PHE A 60 -9.98 -4.13 7.59
CA PHE A 60 -9.74 -4.86 6.34
C PHE A 60 -8.29 -4.68 5.90
N SER A 61 -7.69 -5.75 5.39
CA SER A 61 -6.38 -5.68 4.76
C SER A 61 -6.34 -6.53 3.50
N GLU A 62 -5.47 -6.13 2.59
CA GLU A 62 -5.17 -6.91 1.41
C GLU A 62 -3.67 -6.84 1.14
N THR A 63 -3.07 -7.99 0.86
CA THR A 63 -1.62 -8.17 0.84
C THR A 63 -1.20 -8.79 -0.49
N VAL A 64 -0.14 -8.24 -1.06
CA VAL A 64 0.56 -8.78 -2.22
C VAL A 64 2.00 -9.05 -1.79
N SER A 65 2.43 -10.31 -1.91
CA SER A 65 3.79 -10.75 -1.59
C SER A 65 4.64 -10.83 -2.85
N ASP A 66 5.95 -10.94 -2.64
CA ASP A 66 6.95 -11.15 -3.68
C ASP A 66 6.93 -10.08 -4.78
N VAL A 67 6.74 -8.82 -4.37
CA VAL A 67 6.64 -7.67 -5.27
C VAL A 67 8.05 -7.28 -5.74
N PRO A 68 8.39 -7.49 -7.03
CA PRO A 68 9.69 -7.14 -7.57
C PRO A 68 9.89 -5.64 -7.64
N GLY A 69 11.14 -5.21 -7.69
CA GLY A 69 11.44 -3.82 -7.42
C GLY A 69 11.08 -2.76 -8.46
N ALA A 70 10.44 -3.16 -9.55
CA ALA A 70 9.95 -2.26 -10.59
C ALA A 70 8.46 -2.41 -10.86
N ASP A 71 7.76 -3.29 -10.13
CA ASP A 71 6.35 -3.59 -10.40
C ASP A 71 5.42 -2.51 -9.84
N ILE A 72 4.29 -2.32 -10.52
CA ILE A 72 3.23 -1.41 -10.12
C ILE A 72 1.98 -2.23 -9.81
N LEU A 73 1.48 -2.13 -8.57
CA LEU A 73 0.33 -2.89 -8.09
C LEU A 73 -0.99 -2.12 -8.19
N ALA A 74 -1.58 -2.05 -9.39
CA ALA A 74 -2.85 -1.34 -9.60
C ALA A 74 -4.07 -2.13 -9.10
N ALA A 75 -5.04 -1.45 -8.47
CA ALA A 75 -6.29 -2.09 -8.06
C ALA A 75 -7.06 -2.66 -9.27
N GLY A 76 -7.59 -3.87 -9.14
CA GLY A 76 -8.26 -4.58 -10.26
C GLY A 76 -7.32 -5.10 -11.37
N GLY A 77 -6.03 -4.78 -11.31
CA GLY A 77 -4.98 -5.33 -12.19
C GLY A 77 -4.60 -6.77 -11.82
N ARG A 78 -3.78 -7.40 -12.68
CA ARG A 78 -3.18 -8.71 -12.35
C ARG A 78 -2.15 -8.51 -11.23
N GLY A 79 -2.39 -9.14 -10.08
CA GLY A 79 -1.52 -9.02 -8.90
C GLY A 79 -1.77 -7.78 -8.04
N GLY A 80 -2.79 -6.98 -8.32
CA GLY A 80 -3.15 -5.83 -7.50
C GLY A 80 -4.40 -6.03 -6.64
N PHE A 81 -4.70 -5.00 -5.84
CA PHE A 81 -5.69 -5.04 -4.76
C PHE A 81 -7.14 -5.05 -5.29
N ARG A 82 -8.02 -5.78 -4.64
CA ARG A 82 -9.46 -5.95 -4.87
C ARG A 82 -10.21 -5.76 -3.56
N PHE A 83 -10.54 -4.51 -3.26
CA PHE A 83 -11.30 -4.18 -2.06
C PHE A 83 -12.80 -4.51 -2.22
N ALA A 84 -13.23 -5.60 -1.60
CA ALA A 84 -14.65 -5.96 -1.49
C ALA A 84 -15.41 -5.13 -0.44
N ARG A 85 -14.68 -4.47 0.48
CA ARG A 85 -15.20 -3.65 1.58
C ARG A 85 -14.38 -2.36 1.68
N VAL A 86 -15.02 -1.30 2.16
CA VAL A 86 -14.47 0.05 2.21
C VAL A 86 -14.62 0.59 3.62
N ALA A 87 -13.52 1.08 4.20
CA ALA A 87 -13.50 1.89 5.40
C ALA A 87 -12.87 3.27 5.10
N PRO A 88 -13.21 4.32 5.86
CA PRO A 88 -12.77 5.68 5.58
C PRO A 88 -11.25 5.84 5.71
N TYR A 89 -10.61 5.23 6.70
CA TYR A 89 -9.16 5.33 6.84
C TYR A 89 -8.44 4.30 5.98
N VAL A 90 -7.30 4.69 5.40
CA VAL A 90 -6.42 3.79 4.65
C VAL A 90 -4.96 4.06 4.98
N ARG A 91 -4.13 3.02 4.92
CA ARG A 91 -2.68 3.16 4.89
C ARG A 91 -2.03 2.11 4.00
N LEU A 92 -0.80 2.41 3.59
CA LEU A 92 0.04 1.55 2.78
C LEU A 92 1.23 1.13 3.63
N THR A 93 1.47 -0.19 3.69
CA THR A 93 2.55 -0.79 4.46
C THR A 93 3.45 -1.59 3.52
N PHE A 94 4.76 -1.43 3.67
CA PHE A 94 5.78 -2.26 3.05
C PHE A 94 6.49 -3.08 4.13
N ALA A 95 6.64 -4.37 3.90
CA ALA A 95 7.45 -5.25 4.75
C ALA A 95 8.54 -5.89 3.90
N ASN A 96 9.78 -5.77 4.37
CA ASN A 96 10.93 -6.39 3.72
C ASN A 96 11.35 -7.63 4.50
N ALA A 97 11.26 -8.80 3.86
CA ALA A 97 11.61 -10.09 4.45
C ALA A 97 12.77 -10.80 3.73
N SER A 98 13.41 -10.18 2.73
CA SER A 98 14.39 -10.86 1.87
C SER A 98 15.67 -10.05 1.62
N GLY A 99 16.78 -10.76 1.39
CA GLY A 99 17.89 -10.39 0.51
C GLY A 99 18.79 -9.17 0.82
N GLY A 100 18.32 -8.15 1.54
CA GLY A 100 19.02 -6.86 1.72
C GLY A 100 18.06 -5.73 2.07
N ASP A 101 18.51 -4.48 1.97
CA ASP A 101 17.65 -3.30 2.17
C ASP A 101 16.80 -3.05 0.92
N ALA A 102 15.54 -2.69 1.12
CA ALA A 102 14.61 -2.39 0.03
C ALA A 102 14.30 -0.90 -0.02
N VAL A 103 14.57 -0.22 -1.13
CA VAL A 103 14.04 1.13 -1.33
C VAL A 103 12.61 0.99 -1.79
N VAL A 104 11.66 1.52 -1.02
CA VAL A 104 10.24 1.41 -1.33
C VAL A 104 9.66 2.78 -1.65
N PHE A 105 8.83 2.81 -2.68
CA PHE A 105 8.07 3.98 -3.05
C PHE A 105 6.61 3.60 -3.21
N GLY A 106 5.77 4.15 -2.35
CA GLY A 106 4.35 3.87 -2.26
C GLY A 106 3.53 5.13 -2.38
N LYS A 107 2.50 5.13 -3.21
CA LYS A 107 1.49 6.20 -3.25
C LYS A 107 0.08 5.65 -3.20
N ILE A 108 -0.73 6.24 -2.32
CA ILE A 108 -2.17 6.06 -2.27
C ILE A 108 -2.82 7.31 -2.86
N TYR A 109 -3.66 7.11 -3.87
CA TYR A 109 -4.46 8.19 -4.46
C TYR A 109 -5.93 8.02 -4.05
N GLY A 110 -6.58 9.14 -3.73
CA GLY A 110 -8.03 9.24 -3.57
C GLY A 110 -8.61 10.27 -4.55
N SER A 111 -9.92 10.23 -4.80
CA SER A 111 -10.63 11.38 -5.37
C SER A 111 -11.37 12.12 -4.26
N ASP A 112 -11.40 13.46 -4.33
CA ASP A 112 -12.45 14.26 -3.70
C ASP A 112 -13.85 13.87 -4.22
#